data_AF-A0A967WNE1-F1
#
_entry.id   AF-A0A967WNE1-F1
#
_cell.length_a   1.000
_cell.length_b   1.000
_cell.length_c   1.000
_cell.angle_alpha   90.00
_cell.angle_beta   90.00
_cell.angle_gamma   90.00
#
_symmetry.space_group_name_H-M   'P 1'
#
loop_
_entity.id
_entity.type
_entity.pdbx_description
1 polymer ?
#
loop_
_entity_poly.entity_id
_entity_poly.type
_entity_poly.pdbx_seq_one_letter_code
_entity_poly.pdbx_strand_id
1 'polypeptide(L)'
;FADVVAVYTIHNLAYQGIFGHRVLEIAGLDEWGFMYHPEMADLNEVVDLMGRGIYWADLVSTVSETYAKEILTPEFGERLDPLLRDRRDRLFGILNGVDYETLNPSTDPHIAANYGADTLEKRLENKLALQREAKL
;
A
#
# COMPACT_ATOMS: atom_id res chain seq x y z
N PHE A 1 -9.80 -17.34 18.87
CA PHE A 1 -8.86 -16.74 17.89
C PHE A 1 -7.41 -16.78 18.36
N ALA A 2 -7.04 -17.55 19.41
CA ALA A 2 -5.66 -17.55 19.93
C ALA A 2 -4.60 -18.02 18.91
N ASP A 3 -5.01 -18.82 17.91
CA ASP A 3 -4.12 -19.38 16.89
C ASP A 3 -4.27 -18.71 15.50
N VAL A 4 -4.88 -17.52 15.42
CA VAL A 4 -5.05 -16.80 14.15
C VAL A 4 -3.96 -15.75 14.00
N VAL A 5 -3.29 -15.78 12.85
CA VAL A 5 -2.27 -14.81 12.45
C VAL A 5 -2.91 -13.70 11.61
N ALA A 6 -2.56 -12.45 11.88
CA ALA A 6 -2.99 -11.28 11.12
C ALA A 6 -1.81 -10.65 10.34
N VAL A 7 -2.03 -10.42 9.05
CA VAL A 7 -1.09 -9.69 8.18
C VAL A 7 -1.74 -8.37 7.76
N TYR A 8 -1.03 -7.26 7.96
CA TYR A 8 -1.48 -5.93 7.53
C TYR A 8 -0.68 -5.45 6.32
N THR A 9 -1.35 -5.11 5.23
CA THR A 9 -0.70 -4.67 3.98
C THR A 9 -0.87 -3.18 3.77
N ILE A 10 0.25 -2.46 3.69
CA ILE A 10 0.30 -1.02 3.46
C ILE A 10 0.48 -0.77 1.96
N HIS A 11 -0.51 -0.15 1.32
CA HIS A 11 -0.39 0.31 -0.07
C HIS A 11 0.07 1.77 -0.18
N ASN A 12 -0.20 2.57 0.86
CA ASN A 12 0.24 3.94 1.02
C ASN A 12 0.11 4.33 2.50
N LEU A 13 0.87 5.33 2.94
CA LEU A 13 0.81 5.87 4.31
C LEU A 13 0.05 7.19 4.43
N ALA A 14 -0.32 7.82 3.31
CA ALA A 14 -0.96 9.14 3.31
C ALA A 14 -2.39 9.09 3.91
N TYR A 15 -3.09 7.96 3.76
CA TYR A 15 -4.47 7.80 4.24
C TYR A 15 -4.53 6.85 5.45
N GLN A 16 -4.20 7.40 6.62
CA GLN A 16 -4.08 6.62 7.87
C GLN A 16 -5.41 6.30 8.55
N GLY A 17 -6.48 7.03 8.20
CA GLY A 17 -7.76 6.93 8.89
C GLY A 17 -7.68 7.50 10.30
N ILE A 18 -7.35 8.80 10.40
CA ILE A 18 -7.29 9.53 11.66
C ILE A 18 -8.69 10.03 12.05
N PHE A 19 -9.12 9.69 13.26
CA PHE A 19 -10.42 10.07 13.82
C PHE A 19 -10.30 10.53 15.28
N GLY A 20 -11.37 11.15 15.79
CA GLY A 20 -11.51 11.38 17.23
C GLY A 20 -12.01 10.13 17.98
N HIS A 21 -11.96 10.17 19.30
CA HIS A 21 -12.31 9.05 20.21
C HIS A 21 -13.67 8.40 19.91
N ARG A 22 -14.65 9.18 19.44
CA ARG A 22 -16.02 8.71 19.14
C ARG A 22 -16.08 7.50 18.22
N VAL A 23 -15.09 7.30 17.34
CA VAL A 23 -15.05 6.12 16.46
C VAL A 23 -14.91 4.81 17.26
N LEU A 24 -14.19 4.84 18.40
CA LEU A 24 -14.04 3.68 19.28
C LEU A 24 -15.32 3.39 20.04
N GLU A 25 -16.01 4.42 20.54
CA GLU A 25 -17.33 4.26 21.20
C GLU A 25 -18.34 3.61 20.26
N ILE A 26 -18.42 4.07 19.00
CA ILE A 26 -19.33 3.51 18.01
C ILE A 26 -18.97 2.05 17.69
N ALA A 27 -17.68 1.73 17.68
CA ALA A 27 -17.19 0.38 17.44
C ALA A 27 -17.30 -0.56 18.67
N GLY A 28 -17.63 -0.03 19.86
CA GLY A 28 -17.59 -0.79 21.11
C GLY A 28 -16.18 -1.16 21.57
N LEU A 29 -15.20 -0.29 21.27
CA LEU A 29 -13.77 -0.47 21.55
C LEU A 29 -13.19 0.66 22.41
N ASP A 30 -14.02 1.43 23.09
CA ASP A 30 -13.61 2.58 23.91
C ASP A 30 -12.68 2.19 25.06
N GLU A 31 -12.81 0.97 25.59
CA GLU A 31 -11.90 0.42 26.62
C GLU A 31 -10.42 0.37 26.16
N TRP A 32 -10.17 0.32 24.85
CA TRP A 32 -8.82 0.26 24.28
C TRP A 32 -8.15 1.64 24.21
N GLY A 33 -8.91 2.73 24.42
CA GLY A 33 -8.40 4.10 24.52
C GLY A 33 -7.54 4.55 23.34
N PHE A 34 -6.69 5.56 23.55
CA PHE A 34 -5.68 5.96 22.58
C PHE A 34 -4.43 5.07 22.64
N MET A 35 -3.70 4.98 21.53
CA MET A 35 -2.36 4.39 21.54
C MET A 35 -1.35 5.39 22.06
N TYR A 36 -0.29 4.90 22.71
CA TYR A 36 0.84 5.73 23.10
C TYR A 36 2.13 5.21 22.47
N HIS A 37 2.86 6.12 21.83
CA HIS A 37 4.24 5.92 21.42
C HIS A 37 5.07 7.18 21.74
N PRO A 38 6.26 7.06 22.37
CA PRO A 38 7.01 8.22 22.85
C PRO A 38 7.48 9.16 21.73
N GLU A 39 7.76 8.62 20.55
CA GLU A 39 8.19 9.39 19.37
C GLU A 39 7.04 9.85 18.46
N MET A 40 5.77 9.58 18.82
CA MET A 40 4.60 9.91 17.99
C MET A 40 3.59 10.78 18.74
N ALA A 41 4.06 11.85 19.40
CA ALA A 41 3.24 12.70 20.28
C ALA A 41 1.91 13.13 19.63
N ASP A 42 1.95 13.59 18.38
CA ASP A 42 0.78 14.08 17.66
C ASP A 42 -0.23 12.97 17.29
N LEU A 43 0.14 11.68 17.37
CA LEU A 43 -0.75 10.54 17.13
C LEU A 43 -1.31 9.93 18.44
N ASN A 44 -0.78 10.35 19.59
CA ASN A 44 -1.20 9.83 20.90
C ASN A 44 -2.55 10.40 21.37
N GLU A 45 -3.05 11.46 20.73
CA GLU A 45 -4.31 12.14 21.09
C GLU A 45 -5.45 11.89 20.08
N VAL A 46 -5.20 11.04 19.08
CA VAL A 46 -6.15 10.71 18.02
C VAL A 46 -6.25 9.20 17.85
N VAL A 47 -7.29 8.76 17.15
CA VAL A 47 -7.46 7.36 16.74
C VAL A 47 -6.92 7.22 15.33
N ASP A 48 -5.71 6.68 15.21
CA ASP A 48 -5.10 6.28 13.94
C ASP A 48 -5.37 4.79 13.67
N LEU A 49 -6.24 4.49 12.69
CA LEU A 49 -6.60 3.11 12.37
C LEU A 49 -5.45 2.35 11.69
N MET A 50 -4.62 3.02 10.88
CA MET A 50 -3.47 2.41 10.24
C MET A 50 -2.37 2.08 11.26
N GLY A 51 -2.07 3.02 12.17
CA GLY A 51 -1.17 2.79 13.29
C GLY A 51 -1.62 1.58 14.13
N ARG A 52 -2.92 1.42 14.35
CA ARG A 52 -3.47 0.19 14.96
C ARG A 52 -3.25 -1.04 14.09
N GLY A 53 -3.53 -0.99 12.79
CA GLY A 53 -3.25 -2.11 11.89
C GLY A 53 -1.79 -2.58 11.99
N ILE A 54 -0.84 -1.64 12.01
CA ILE A 54 0.60 -1.91 12.14
C ILE A 54 0.95 -2.47 13.52
N TYR A 55 0.39 -1.89 14.59
CA TYR A 55 0.74 -2.26 15.97
C TYR A 55 0.21 -3.65 16.37
N TRP A 56 -0.98 -4.05 15.94
CA TRP A 56 -1.55 -5.34 16.35
C TRP A 56 -1.30 -6.48 15.36
N ALA A 57 -0.81 -6.22 14.15
CA ALA A 57 -0.50 -7.27 13.19
C ALA A 57 0.72 -8.11 13.62
N ASP A 58 0.68 -9.39 13.28
CA ASP A 58 1.82 -10.30 13.44
C ASP A 58 2.91 -9.99 12.42
N LEU A 59 2.50 -9.71 11.18
CA LEU A 59 3.36 -9.34 10.06
C LEU A 59 2.79 -8.12 9.33
N VAL A 60 3.68 -7.29 8.80
CA VAL A 60 3.34 -6.14 7.97
C VAL A 60 3.96 -6.34 6.59
N SER A 61 3.19 -6.09 5.53
CA SER A 61 3.70 -6.11 4.17
C SER A 61 3.45 -4.79 3.46
N THR A 62 4.22 -4.51 2.42
CA THR A 62 4.02 -3.33 1.58
C THR A 62 4.44 -3.58 0.14
N VAL A 63 4.21 -2.63 -0.77
CA VAL A 63 4.21 -2.85 -2.23
C VAL A 63 5.59 -3.08 -2.87
N SER A 64 6.69 -2.90 -2.14
CA SER A 64 8.04 -3.26 -2.59
C SER A 64 9.06 -3.24 -1.45
N GLU A 65 10.19 -3.90 -1.66
CA GLU A 65 11.35 -3.88 -0.73
C GLU A 65 11.99 -2.49 -0.62
N THR A 66 11.93 -1.69 -1.68
CA THR A 66 12.39 -0.30 -1.65
C THR A 66 11.48 0.52 -0.75
N TYR A 67 10.16 0.42 -0.97
CA TYR A 67 9.18 1.16 -0.19
C TYR A 67 9.20 0.74 1.29
N ALA A 68 9.40 -0.54 1.59
CA ALA A 68 9.58 -1.04 2.96
C ALA A 68 10.74 -0.35 3.70
N LYS A 69 11.80 0.06 2.99
CA LYS A 69 12.94 0.80 3.56
C LYS A 69 12.67 2.30 3.64
N GLU A 70 12.01 2.85 2.63
CA GLU A 70 11.67 4.28 2.57
C GLU A 70 10.79 4.68 3.75
N ILE A 71 9.72 3.92 4.03
CA ILE A 71 8.76 4.24 5.10
C ILE A 71 9.31 4.14 6.53
N LEU A 72 10.55 3.69 6.70
CA LEU A 72 11.24 3.70 7.98
C LEU A 72 11.86 5.07 8.32
N THR A 73 11.87 6.00 7.35
CA THR A 73 12.43 7.34 7.52
C THR A 73 11.32 8.36 7.81
N PRO A 74 11.63 9.46 8.52
CA PRO A 74 10.64 10.53 8.76
C PRO A 74 10.09 11.18 7.48
N GLU A 75 10.85 11.16 6.38
CA GLU A 75 10.48 11.78 5.10
C GLU A 75 9.31 11.05 4.42
N PHE A 76 9.27 9.71 4.53
CA PHE A 76 8.27 8.88 3.84
C PHE A 76 7.34 8.11 4.77
N GLY A 77 7.66 8.05 6.07
CA GLY A 77 6.90 7.26 7.04
C GLY A 77 5.67 7.97 7.61
N GLU A 78 5.37 9.20 7.18
CA GLU A 78 4.13 9.92 7.54
C GLU A 78 3.85 9.95 9.06
N ARG A 79 4.89 10.18 9.88
CA ARG A 79 4.86 10.14 11.35
C ARG A 79 4.61 8.76 11.98
N LEU A 80 4.40 7.72 11.16
CA LEU A 80 4.36 6.32 11.57
C LEU A 80 5.75 5.66 11.52
N ASP A 81 6.77 6.36 11.03
CA ASP A 81 8.15 5.85 10.97
C ASP A 81 8.69 5.28 12.30
N PRO A 82 8.38 5.83 13.50
CA PRO A 82 8.86 5.23 14.73
C PRO A 82 8.22 3.85 14.98
N LEU A 83 6.90 3.76 14.80
CA LEU A 83 6.16 2.50 14.92
C LEU A 83 6.60 1.46 13.87
N LEU A 84 6.89 1.89 12.66
CA LEU A 84 7.40 1.03 11.59
C LEU A 84 8.82 0.54 11.88
N ARG A 85 9.68 1.38 12.47
CA ARG A 85 11.01 0.97 12.95
C ARG A 85 10.93 -0.07 14.06
N ASP A 86 9.98 0.06 14.99
CA ASP A 86 9.71 -0.95 16.02
C ASP A 86 9.28 -2.30 15.43
N ARG A 87 8.67 -2.29 14.24
CA ARG A 87 8.18 -3.48 13.52
C ARG A 87 9.11 -3.96 12.40
N ARG A 88 10.32 -3.40 12.29
CA ARG A 88 11.23 -3.64 11.16
C ARG A 88 11.60 -5.10 10.93
N ASP A 89 11.60 -5.93 11.99
CA ASP A 89 11.91 -7.36 11.93
C ASP A 89 10.79 -8.18 11.28
N ARG A 90 9.62 -7.57 11.12
CA ARG A 90 8.38 -8.19 10.63
C ARG A 90 7.66 -7.32 9.59
N LEU A 91 8.40 -6.40 8.94
CA LEU A 91 7.97 -5.59 7.80
C LEU A 91 8.64 -6.10 6.51
N PHE A 92 7.83 -6.44 5.50
CA PHE A 92 8.32 -7.04 4.25
C PHE A 92 7.81 -6.32 3.00
N GLY A 93 8.64 -6.27 1.97
CA GLY A 93 8.25 -5.77 0.66
C GLY A 93 7.78 -6.90 -0.27
N ILE A 94 6.55 -6.81 -0.75
CA ILE A 94 5.97 -7.75 -1.71
C ILE A 94 5.63 -6.99 -2.99
N LEU A 95 6.36 -7.31 -4.06
CA LEU A 95 6.12 -6.70 -5.37
C LEU A 95 4.74 -7.09 -5.90
N ASN A 96 4.03 -6.10 -6.44
CA ASN A 96 2.79 -6.34 -7.14
C ASN A 96 3.05 -7.19 -8.40
N GLY A 97 2.19 -8.17 -8.62
CA GLY A 97 2.14 -8.94 -9.86
C GLY A 97 1.20 -8.30 -10.88
N VAL A 98 1.30 -8.77 -12.12
CA VAL A 98 0.33 -8.55 -13.18
C VAL A 98 -0.07 -9.89 -13.78
N ASP A 99 -1.27 -9.99 -14.34
CA ASP A 99 -1.72 -11.20 -15.01
C ASP A 99 -1.20 -11.22 -16.46
N TYR A 100 -0.29 -12.15 -16.75
CA TYR A 100 0.34 -12.28 -18.06
C TYR A 100 -0.52 -13.02 -19.09
N GLU A 101 -1.64 -13.63 -18.72
CA GLU A 101 -2.59 -14.19 -19.69
C GLU A 101 -3.45 -13.08 -20.28
N THR A 102 -3.87 -12.12 -19.44
CA THR A 102 -4.69 -10.98 -19.85
C THR A 102 -3.85 -9.81 -20.36
N LEU A 103 -2.72 -9.49 -19.72
CA LEU A 103 -1.84 -8.36 -20.07
C LEU A 103 -0.66 -8.79 -20.94
N ASN A 104 -0.95 -9.52 -22.02
CA ASN A 104 0.06 -9.97 -22.98
C ASN A 104 -0.02 -9.21 -24.31
N PRO A 105 0.88 -8.27 -24.60
CA PRO A 105 0.83 -7.52 -25.86
C PRO A 105 0.98 -8.40 -27.11
N SER A 106 1.49 -9.63 -26.99
CA SER A 106 1.62 -10.55 -28.13
C SER A 106 0.29 -11.19 -28.53
N THR A 107 -0.72 -11.19 -27.66
CA THR A 107 -2.01 -11.85 -27.89
C THR A 107 -3.23 -11.01 -27.49
N ASP A 108 -3.03 -9.85 -26.86
CA ASP A 108 -4.09 -8.98 -26.37
C ASP A 108 -4.99 -8.49 -27.54
N PRO A 109 -6.29 -8.86 -27.56
CA PRO A 109 -7.20 -8.46 -28.63
C PRO A 109 -7.66 -7.00 -28.51
N HIS A 110 -7.32 -6.30 -27.43
CA HIS A 110 -7.75 -4.93 -27.17
C HIS A 110 -6.78 -3.86 -27.69
N ILE A 111 -5.59 -4.26 -28.15
CA ILE A 111 -4.64 -3.34 -28.79
C ILE A 111 -4.71 -3.47 -30.32
N ALA A 112 -4.48 -2.35 -31.02
CA ALA A 112 -4.62 -2.29 -32.47
C ALA A 112 -3.64 -3.21 -33.23
N ALA A 113 -2.45 -3.42 -32.67
CA ALA A 113 -1.43 -4.31 -33.20
C ALA A 113 -0.71 -5.05 -32.07
N ASN A 114 -0.70 -6.39 -32.17
CA ASN A 114 0.07 -7.23 -31.24
C ASN A 114 1.57 -7.11 -31.49
N TYR A 115 2.34 -7.12 -30.40
CA TYR A 115 3.79 -6.98 -30.41
C TYR A 115 4.46 -7.81 -29.30
N GLY A 116 5.72 -8.16 -29.52
CA GLY A 116 6.56 -8.88 -28.56
C GLY A 116 7.92 -8.23 -28.40
N ALA A 117 8.82 -8.89 -27.66
CA ALA A 117 10.17 -8.38 -27.38
C ALA A 117 10.98 -8.04 -28.65
N ASP A 118 10.79 -8.81 -29.73
CA ASP A 118 11.50 -8.64 -31.00
C ASP A 118 10.75 -7.77 -32.03
N THR A 119 9.57 -7.24 -31.70
CA THR A 119 8.71 -6.48 -32.63
C THR A 119 8.19 -5.18 -32.01
N LEU A 120 9.00 -4.54 -31.17
CA LEU A 120 8.61 -3.33 -30.41
C LEU A 120 8.22 -2.15 -31.31
N GLU A 121 8.70 -2.11 -32.55
CA GLU A 121 8.34 -1.10 -33.55
C GLU A 121 6.83 -1.06 -33.85
N LYS A 122 6.12 -2.18 -33.71
CA LYS A 122 4.66 -2.27 -33.88
C LYS A 122 3.86 -1.46 -32.84
N ARG A 123 4.49 -1.06 -31.73
CA ARG A 123 3.88 -0.15 -30.74
C ARG A 123 3.50 1.22 -31.34
N LEU A 124 4.13 1.62 -32.44
CA LEU A 124 3.77 2.86 -33.15
C LEU A 124 2.33 2.82 -33.66
N GLU A 125 1.86 1.66 -34.12
CA GLU A 125 0.48 1.48 -34.59
C GLU A 125 -0.51 1.65 -33.44
N ASN A 126 -0.20 1.09 -32.27
CA ASN A 126 -1.00 1.28 -31.06
C ASN A 126 -1.07 2.75 -30.64
N LYS A 127 0.05 3.47 -30.70
CA LYS A 127 0.08 4.91 -30.40
C LYS A 127 -0.81 5.70 -31.37
N LEU A 128 -0.69 5.46 -32.67
CA LEU A 128 -1.48 6.15 -33.68
C LEU A 128 -2.98 5.83 -33.55
N ALA A 129 -3.32 4.57 -33.26
CA ALA A 129 -4.70 4.16 -33.01
C ALA A 129 -5.28 4.90 -31.79
N LEU A 130 -4.55 4.94 -30.68
CA LEU A 130 -4.96 5.66 -29.48
C LEU A 130 -5.09 7.18 -29.71
N GLN A 131 -4.18 7.79 -30.49
CA GLN A 131 -4.28 9.21 -30.85
C GLN A 131 -5.54 9.50 -31.66
N ARG A 132 -5.86 8.67 -32.66
CA ARG A 132 -7.10 8.81 -33.43
C ARG A 132 -8.34 8.67 -32.55
N GLU A 133 -8.35 7.69 -31.64
CA GLU A 133 -9.45 7.48 -30.69
C GLU A 133 -9.62 8.69 -29.75
N ALA A 134 -8.51 9.20 -29.22
CA ALA A 134 -8.47 10.38 -28.37
C ALA A 134 -8.67 11.72 -29.13
N LYS A 135 -8.80 11.68 -30.46
CA LYS A 135 -8.92 12.86 -31.35
C LYS A 135 -7.73 13.83 -31.25
N LEU A 136 -6.53 13.28 -31.11
CA LEU A 136 -5.24 13.97 -31.10
C LEU A 136 -4.51 13.85 -32.45
#